data_AF-A0A7C4ZQG6-F1
#
_entry.id   AF-A0A7C4ZQG6-F1
#
_cell.length_a   1.000
_cell.length_b   1.000
_cell.length_c   1.000
_cell.angle_alpha   90.00
_cell.angle_beta   90.00
_cell.angle_gamma   90.00
#
_symmetry.space_group_name_H-M   'P 1'
#
loop_
_entity.id
_entity.type
_entity.pdbx_description
1 polymer ?
#
loop_
_entity_poly.entity_id
_entity_poly.type
_entity_poly.pdbx_seq_one_letter_code
_entity_poly.pdbx_strand_id
1 'polypeptide(L)'
;MSMKSLKEVGRMLGILIAEEESYTYVDKLAYAPSKDLAIFYLREALRDLHSLMKKTQFEYDKTANELKSIDFNLIENCIQQLSNVQDRRELRELTSFIASTALAYSASFKVQKMGGE
;
A
#
# COMPACT_ATOMS: atom_id res chain seq x y z
N MET A 1 -15.21 7.47 -4.46
CA MET A 1 -14.20 6.43 -4.16
C MET A 1 -14.51 5.77 -2.83
N SER A 2 -14.29 4.47 -2.66
CA SER A 2 -14.58 3.77 -1.39
C SER A 2 -13.44 3.96 -0.39
N MET A 3 -13.77 4.34 0.84
CA MET A 3 -12.78 4.45 1.91
C MET A 3 -12.12 3.09 2.23
N LYS A 4 -12.85 1.99 2.02
CA LYS A 4 -12.31 0.64 2.24
C LYS A 4 -11.22 0.28 1.21
N SER A 5 -11.43 0.61 -0.06
CA SER A 5 -10.46 0.30 -1.13
C SER A 5 -9.17 1.11 -0.98
N LEU A 6 -9.28 2.39 -0.63
CA LEU A 6 -8.14 3.25 -0.28
C LEU A 6 -7.31 2.68 0.88
N LYS A 7 -7.99 2.26 1.95
CA LYS A 7 -7.33 1.68 3.12
C LYS A 7 -6.63 0.36 2.80
N GLU A 8 -7.22 -0.47 1.95
CA GLU A 8 -6.63 -1.75 1.58
C GLU A 8 -5.34 -1.58 0.77
N VAL A 9 -5.31 -0.62 -0.17
CA VAL A 9 -4.06 -0.24 -0.86
C VAL A 9 -3.03 0.30 0.13
N GLY A 10 -3.46 1.14 1.08
CA GLY A 10 -2.59 1.62 2.16
C GLY A 10 -1.99 0.48 2.98
N ARG A 11 -2.79 -0.50 3.40
CA ARG A 11 -2.32 -1.69 4.13
C ARG A 11 -1.29 -2.49 3.33
N MET A 12 -1.59 -2.76 2.06
CA MET A 12 -0.68 -3.45 1.15
C MET A 12 0.70 -2.75 1.07
N LEU A 13 0.71 -1.43 0.88
CA LEU A 13 1.94 -0.65 0.86
C LEU A 13 2.65 -0.65 2.23
N GLY A 14 1.89 -0.61 3.33
CA GLY A 14 2.45 -0.67 4.67
C GLY A 14 3.17 -2.00 4.97
N ILE A 15 2.69 -3.11 4.42
CA ILE A 15 3.37 -4.41 4.52
C ILE A 15 4.71 -4.39 3.78
N LEU A 16 4.73 -3.84 2.56
CA LEU A 16 5.98 -3.68 1.80
C LEU A 16 6.98 -2.81 2.54
N ILE A 17 6.55 -1.69 3.12
CA ILE A 17 7.42 -0.82 3.94
C ILE A 17 7.96 -1.56 5.16
N ALA A 18 7.12 -2.34 5.84
CA ALA A 18 7.54 -3.08 7.02
C ALA A 18 8.64 -4.09 6.66
N GLU A 19 8.45 -4.86 5.59
CA GLU A 19 9.34 -5.97 5.22
C GLU A 19 10.57 -5.57 4.38
N GLU A 20 10.50 -4.48 3.64
CA GLU A 20 11.57 -4.04 2.74
C GLU A 20 12.25 -2.75 3.20
N GLU A 21 11.75 -2.12 4.28
CA GLU A 21 12.21 -0.83 4.81
C GLU A 21 12.27 0.30 3.76
N SER A 22 11.44 0.18 2.72
CA SER A 22 11.45 1.06 1.55
C SER A 22 10.18 1.90 1.47
N TYR A 23 10.32 3.22 1.48
CA TYR A 23 9.22 4.18 1.33
C TYR A 23 8.88 4.51 -0.13
N THR A 24 9.56 3.86 -1.07
CA THR A 24 9.57 4.18 -2.51
C THR A 24 8.17 4.39 -3.10
N TYR A 25 7.22 3.51 -2.81
CA TYR A 25 5.87 3.59 -3.39
C TYR A 25 5.00 4.69 -2.78
N VAL A 26 5.20 4.98 -1.50
CA VAL A 26 4.53 6.08 -0.80
C VAL A 26 5.00 7.41 -1.39
N ASP A 27 6.31 7.58 -1.55
CA ASP A 27 6.89 8.79 -2.13
C ASP A 27 6.45 8.96 -3.59
N LYS A 28 6.57 7.91 -4.39
CA LYS A 28 6.12 7.89 -5.79
C LYS A 28 4.65 8.28 -5.94
N LEU A 29 3.76 7.79 -5.08
CA LEU A 29 2.32 8.10 -5.12
C LEU A 29 2.00 9.52 -4.65
N ALA A 30 2.67 10.00 -3.59
CA ALA A 30 2.46 11.34 -3.06
C ALA A 30 2.79 12.44 -4.09
N TYR A 31 3.73 12.15 -5.00
CA TYR A 31 4.17 13.08 -6.05
C TYR A 31 3.67 12.72 -7.46
N ALA A 32 2.76 11.76 -7.62
CA ALA A 32 2.24 11.39 -8.93
C ALA A 32 1.41 12.54 -9.55
N PRO A 33 1.80 13.08 -10.73
CA PRO A 33 1.11 14.22 -11.35
C PRO A 33 -0.12 13.80 -12.19
N SER A 34 -0.30 12.50 -12.41
CA SER A 34 -1.40 11.93 -13.19
C SER A 34 -1.85 10.59 -12.64
N LYS A 35 -3.10 10.23 -12.94
CA LYS A 35 -3.68 8.93 -12.56
C LYS A 35 -2.94 7.76 -13.20
N ASP A 36 -2.49 7.92 -14.44
CA ASP A 36 -1.76 6.89 -15.16
C ASP A 36 -0.44 6.57 -14.46
N LEU A 37 0.26 7.60 -13.97
CA LEU A 37 1.51 7.41 -13.23
C LEU A 37 1.25 6.82 -11.83
N ALA A 38 0.21 7.27 -11.15
CA ALA A 38 -0.19 6.67 -9.87
C ALA A 38 -0.52 5.17 -10.02
N ILE A 39 -1.29 4.80 -11.05
CA ILE A 39 -1.64 3.41 -11.36
C ILE A 39 -0.39 2.61 -11.76
N PHE A 40 0.52 3.21 -12.53
CA PHE A 40 1.80 2.59 -12.86
C PHE A 40 2.59 2.21 -11.59
N TYR A 41 2.68 3.13 -10.62
CA TYR A 41 3.36 2.85 -9.35
C TYR A 41 2.65 1.81 -8.49
N LEU A 42 1.31 1.80 -8.48
CA LEU A 42 0.56 0.72 -7.81
C LEU A 42 0.82 -0.65 -8.45
N ARG A 43 0.98 -0.70 -9.78
CA ARG A 43 1.34 -1.93 -10.48
C ARG A 43 2.75 -2.41 -10.12
N GLU A 44 3.73 -1.50 -10.00
CA GLU A 44 5.06 -1.84 -9.50
C GLU A 44 4.99 -2.41 -8.08
N ALA A 45 4.25 -1.74 -7.19
CA ALA A 45 4.05 -2.19 -5.81
C ALA A 45 3.41 -3.59 -5.72
N LEU A 46 2.39 -3.85 -6.55
CA LEU A 46 1.75 -5.17 -6.62
C LEU A 46 2.72 -6.26 -7.08
N ARG A 47 3.60 -5.96 -8.04
CA ARG A 47 4.62 -6.92 -8.50
C ARG A 47 5.59 -7.28 -7.37
N ASP A 48 5.99 -6.29 -6.58
CA ASP A 48 6.89 -6.52 -5.46
C ASP A 48 6.18 -7.25 -4.32
N LEU A 49 4.89 -6.97 -4.08
CA LEU A 49 4.03 -7.76 -3.17
C LEU A 49 3.98 -9.23 -3.59
N HIS A 50 3.80 -9.53 -4.89
CA HIS A 50 3.83 -10.90 -5.38
C HIS A 50 5.18 -11.59 -5.14
N SER A 51 6.27 -10.83 -5.17
CA SER A 51 7.60 -11.35 -4.84
C SER A 51 7.72 -11.62 -3.34
N LEU A 52 7.20 -10.72 -2.50
CA LEU A 52 7.14 -10.87 -1.05
C LEU A 52 6.30 -12.10 -0.64
N MET A 53 5.15 -12.34 -1.28
CA MET A 53 4.29 -13.50 -1.02
C MET A 53 4.97 -14.86 -1.27
N LYS A 54 6.07 -14.89 -2.04
CA LYS A 54 6.84 -16.11 -2.30
C LYS A 54 7.97 -16.33 -1.30
N LYS A 55 8.27 -15.36 -0.43
CA LYS A 55 9.30 -15.51 0.59
C LYS A 55 8.87 -16.57 1.63
N THR A 56 9.85 -17.29 2.14
CA THR A 56 9.67 -18.27 3.23
C THR A 56 9.98 -17.69 4.60
N GLN A 57 10.64 -16.54 4.65
CA GLN A 57 11.03 -15.83 5.86
C GLN A 57 10.58 -14.37 5.76
N PHE A 58 10.04 -13.87 6.86
CA PHE A 58 9.56 -12.49 7.02
C PHE A 58 10.23 -11.87 8.23
N GLU A 59 10.42 -10.56 8.19
CA GLU A 59 10.98 -9.79 9.31
C GLU A 59 9.99 -9.74 10.49
N TYR A 60 8.69 -9.82 10.21
CA TYR A 60 7.63 -9.82 11.22
C TYR A 60 6.75 -11.07 11.08
N ASP A 61 6.56 -11.80 12.20
CA ASP A 61 5.77 -13.05 12.24
C ASP A 61 4.34 -12.90 11.70
N LYS A 62 3.76 -11.72 11.89
CA LYS A 62 2.38 -11.43 11.45
C LYS A 62 2.25 -11.19 9.95
N THR A 63 3.34 -10.89 9.24
CA THR A 63 3.30 -10.54 7.81
C THR A 63 2.64 -11.63 6.98
N ALA A 64 2.93 -12.90 7.25
CA ALA A 64 2.32 -14.01 6.52
C ALA A 64 0.78 -14.06 6.67
N ASN A 65 0.26 -13.70 7.86
CA ASN A 65 -1.18 -13.66 8.11
C ASN A 65 -1.82 -12.43 7.46
N GLU A 66 -1.16 -11.28 7.55
CA GLU A 66 -1.66 -10.03 6.96
C GLU A 66 -1.69 -10.13 5.42
N LEU A 67 -0.65 -10.71 4.79
CA LEU A 67 -0.62 -10.99 3.35
C LEU A 67 -1.78 -11.88 2.89
N LYS A 68 -2.15 -12.89 3.67
CA LYS A 68 -3.32 -13.75 3.37
C LYS A 68 -4.65 -13.03 3.55
N SER A 69 -4.69 -11.98 4.36
CA SER A 69 -5.89 -11.20 4.64
C SER A 69 -6.14 -10.07 3.64
N ILE A 70 -5.20 -9.83 2.72
CA ILE A 70 -5.33 -8.78 1.71
C ILE A 70 -6.53 -9.09 0.81
N ASP A 71 -7.44 -8.13 0.70
CA ASP A 71 -8.55 -8.20 -0.26
C ASP A 71 -8.14 -7.58 -1.60
N PHE A 72 -7.70 -8.43 -2.52
CA PHE A 72 -7.32 -8.01 -3.87
C PHE A 72 -8.49 -7.41 -4.68
N ASN A 73 -9.75 -7.73 -4.36
CA ASN A 73 -10.89 -7.10 -5.04
C ASN A 73 -11.02 -5.63 -4.64
N LEU A 74 -10.73 -5.30 -3.38
CA LEU A 74 -10.70 -3.91 -2.92
C LEU A 74 -9.54 -3.14 -3.56
N ILE A 75 -8.38 -3.77 -3.76
CA ILE A 75 -7.25 -3.15 -4.47
C ILE A 75 -7.60 -2.90 -5.94
N GLU A 76 -8.16 -3.89 -6.64
CA GLU A 76 -8.59 -3.74 -8.03
C GLU A 76 -9.63 -2.61 -8.17
N ASN A 77 -10.63 -2.60 -7.29
CA ASN A 77 -11.63 -1.53 -7.24
C ASN A 77 -10.98 -0.15 -7.00
N CYS A 78 -9.97 -0.06 -6.13
CA CYS A 78 -9.22 1.18 -5.94
C CYS A 78 -8.58 1.66 -7.24
N ILE A 79 -7.92 0.76 -7.99
CA ILE A 79 -7.25 1.07 -9.26
C ILE A 79 -8.28 1.53 -10.31
N GLN A 80 -9.40 0.83 -10.44
CA GLN A 80 -10.49 1.21 -11.33
C GLN A 80 -11.11 2.56 -10.96
N GLN A 81 -11.23 2.87 -9.67
CA GLN A 81 -11.71 4.17 -9.22
C GLN A 81 -10.70 5.28 -9.52
N LEU A 82 -9.39 5.03 -9.33
CA LEU A 82 -8.33 5.98 -9.67
C LEU A 82 -8.29 6.29 -11.17
N SER A 83 -8.55 5.32 -12.05
CA SER A 83 -8.56 5.57 -13.51
C SER A 83 -9.68 6.52 -13.94
N ASN A 84 -10.73 6.63 -13.14
CA ASN A 84 -11.86 7.53 -13.39
C ASN A 84 -11.67 8.95 -12.82
N VAL A 85 -10.64 9.18 -12.00
CA VAL A 85 -10.33 10.51 -11.47
C VAL A 85 -9.96 11.44 -12.62
N GLN A 86 -10.50 12.66 -12.62
CA GLN A 86 -10.20 13.69 -13.63
C GLN A 86 -9.49 14.88 -13.01
N ASP A 87 -9.78 15.17 -11.74
CA ASP A 87 -9.22 16.31 -11.03
C ASP A 87 -7.89 15.97 -10.36
N ARG A 88 -6.87 16.80 -10.59
CA ARG A 88 -5.52 16.59 -10.02
C ARG A 88 -5.49 16.78 -8.51
N ARG A 89 -6.33 17.66 -7.97
CA ARG A 89 -6.39 17.88 -6.52
C ARG A 89 -7.03 16.67 -5.85
N GLU A 90 -8.12 16.14 -6.40
CA GLU A 90 -8.73 14.89 -5.94
C GLU A 90 -7.71 13.75 -5.97
N LEU A 91 -6.99 13.55 -7.08
CA LEU A 91 -5.93 12.54 -7.16
C LEU A 91 -4.92 12.68 -6.02
N ARG A 92 -4.45 13.91 -5.76
CA ARG A 92 -3.47 14.19 -4.71
C ARG A 92 -4.01 13.88 -3.32
N GLU A 93 -5.26 14.22 -3.04
CA GLU A 93 -5.91 13.93 -1.76
C GLU A 93 -6.01 12.41 -1.54
N LEU A 94 -6.39 11.66 -2.58
CA LEU A 94 -6.49 10.21 -2.55
C LEU A 94 -5.13 9.52 -2.36
N THR A 95 -4.11 9.90 -3.14
CA THR A 95 -2.77 9.31 -3.00
C THR A 95 -2.12 9.67 -1.66
N SER A 96 -2.35 10.89 -1.16
CA SER A 96 -1.88 11.29 0.18
C SER A 96 -2.56 10.49 1.29
N PHE A 97 -3.83 10.14 1.13
CA PHE A 97 -4.54 9.29 2.09
C PHE A 97 -3.99 7.86 2.09
N ILE A 98 -3.74 7.29 0.90
CA ILE A 98 -3.09 5.96 0.75
C ILE A 98 -1.72 5.97 1.43
N ALA A 99 -0.90 6.98 1.13
CA ALA A 99 0.42 7.19 1.71
C ALA A 99 0.38 7.25 3.25
N SER A 100 -0.49 8.09 3.80
CA SER A 100 -0.64 8.25 5.25
C SER A 100 -1.09 6.94 5.91
N THR A 101 -2.00 6.21 5.27
CA THR A 101 -2.45 4.90 5.76
C THR A 101 -1.31 3.88 5.76
N ALA A 102 -0.50 3.84 4.71
CA ALA A 102 0.64 2.93 4.60
C ALA A 102 1.68 3.18 5.68
N LEU A 103 2.03 4.46 5.92
CA LEU A 103 2.96 4.85 6.96
C LEU A 103 2.45 4.46 8.35
N ALA A 104 1.20 4.80 8.67
CA ALA A 104 0.59 4.44 9.95
C ALA A 104 0.52 2.92 10.16
N TYR A 105 0.19 2.18 9.11
CA TYR A 105 0.10 0.73 9.18
C TYR A 105 1.48 0.09 9.36
N SER A 106 2.49 0.51 8.61
CA SER A 106 3.88 0.01 8.76
C SER A 106 4.45 0.28 10.16
N ALA A 107 4.16 1.45 10.75
CA ALA A 107 4.57 1.77 12.11
C ALA A 107 3.96 0.80 13.14
N SER A 108 2.73 0.32 12.91
CA SER A 108 2.07 -0.64 13.79
C SER A 108 2.78 -2.00 13.85
N PHE A 109 3.50 -2.41 12.79
CA PHE A 109 4.35 -3.60 12.80
C PHE A 109 5.58 -3.40 13.69
N LYS A 110 6.24 -2.23 13.57
CA LYS A 110 7.43 -1.88 14.36
C LYS A 110 7.13 -1.83 15.85
N VAL A 111 6.04 -1.17 16.26
CA VAL A 111 5.64 -1.08 17.67
C VAL A 111 5.37 -2.46 18.27
N GLN A 112 4.75 -3.37 17.51
CA GLN A 112 4.44 -4.72 17.99
C GLN A 112 5.69 -5.59 18.12
N LYS A 113 6.68 -5.45 17.23
CA LYS A 113 7.97 -6.13 17.37
C LYS A 113 8.70 -5.74 18.66
N MET A 114 8.65 -4.45 19.02
CA MET A 114 9.29 -3.93 20.24
C MET A 114 8.53 -4.30 21.54
N GLY A 115 7.23 -4.60 21.46
CA GLY A 115 6.40 -4.99 22.61
C GLY A 115 6.33 -6.51 22.86
N GLY A 116 7.02 -7.31 22.05
CA GLY A 116 7.06 -8.77 22.14
C GLY A 116 8.36 -9.34 22.71
N GLU A 117 9.23 -8.51 23.29
CA GLU A 117 10.43 -8.91 24.05
C GLU A 117 10.13 -9.15 25.53
#